data_AF-A0A7S4A4T7-F1
#
_entry.id   AF-A0A7S4A4T7-F1
#
_cell.length_a   1.000
_cell.length_b   1.000
_cell.length_c   1.000
_cell.angle_alpha   90.00
_cell.angle_beta   90.00
_cell.angle_gamma   90.00
#
_symmetry.space_group_name_H-M   'P 1'
#
loop_
_entity.id
_entity.type
_entity.pdbx_description
1 polymer ?
#
loop_
_entity_poly.entity_id
_entity_poly.type
_entity_poly.pdbx_seq_one_letter_code
_entity_poly.pdbx_strand_id
1 'polypeptide(L)'
;MAALAAPPPPPDDGQQLVEEALGRALDAGKTGPELLSALHAAAPHLEMAAMHSLLEDYKAKEDAKLFDLVAENYRDFFRIATSVEGSAEDAAATQAALLALEGEASKAAATAGVEQAKLEEELAKRREKRREDREKDKVKRFASTLSDLEKRLADTNVDVERATHDALHLRAALDGAVDGLRDGDRVSFVQGCRDRVDACALNVAQKIDDEFAATCCRLGKAQSDERLRRVLRAAAALGRGPQLEAFFGERVLDAFVRATYTRGRLDGVERGSRSGLPTMYRATLEFVEERCGAALRACEVAARGVDDDVLGLRGVPGAVEREARKHKRKPPPPGSLLGVDLLCEGVWRRVCAALLETPELSGLFDLGDADAAHRAVAATDSFREGLAAIAGRGDRDAERHARRRLRGHAKTAELEQRWNLPVYVELVRADLIQAVDGALASEEDAAPALIGAVERCWAGDRFLPAVGDAFGALALELAQH
;
A
#
# COMPACT_ATOMS: atom_id res chain seq x y z
N MET A 1 -60.19 -4.02 93.45
CA MET A 1 -61.33 -4.91 93.78
C MET A 1 -60.79 -6.33 93.72
N ALA A 2 -60.05 -6.85 94.70
CA ALA A 2 -60.35 -7.01 96.14
C ALA A 2 -61.63 -7.83 96.36
N ALA A 3 -61.50 -9.16 96.29
CA ALA A 3 -62.44 -10.11 96.85
C ALA A 3 -61.65 -11.11 97.71
N LEU A 4 -61.76 -10.93 99.03
CA LEU A 4 -61.35 -11.92 100.03
C LEU A 4 -62.18 -13.20 99.82
N ALA A 5 -61.53 -14.35 99.80
CA ALA A 5 -62.19 -15.62 100.08
C ALA A 5 -61.19 -16.59 100.75
N ALA A 6 -61.48 -16.86 102.02
CA ALA A 6 -61.20 -18.02 102.87
C ALA A 6 -59.85 -18.78 102.76
N PRO A 7 -59.23 -19.14 103.91
CA PRO A 7 -57.91 -19.75 103.95
C PRO A 7 -57.91 -21.13 103.28
N PRO A 8 -56.79 -21.54 102.65
CA PRO A 8 -56.67 -22.88 102.09
C PRO A 8 -56.86 -23.93 103.20
N PRO A 9 -57.64 -25.00 102.96
CA PRO A 9 -57.66 -26.14 103.87
C PRO A 9 -56.24 -26.75 103.95
N PRO A 10 -55.87 -27.41 105.06
CA PRO A 10 -54.57 -28.08 105.17
C PRO A 10 -54.39 -29.03 103.98
N PRO A 11 -53.18 -29.13 103.41
CA PRO A 11 -52.94 -30.04 102.30
C PRO A 11 -53.22 -31.46 102.76
N ASP A 12 -54.11 -32.12 102.02
CA ASP A 12 -54.30 -33.56 102.08
C ASP A 12 -53.04 -34.19 101.46
N ASP A 13 -51.94 -34.19 102.22
CA ASP A 13 -50.62 -34.69 101.79
C ASP A 13 -50.70 -36.14 101.25
N GLY A 14 -51.76 -36.87 101.59
CA GLY A 14 -52.07 -38.20 101.05
C GLY A 14 -52.53 -38.22 99.59
N GLN A 15 -53.23 -37.19 99.07
CA GLN A 15 -53.80 -37.23 97.71
C GLN A 15 -52.77 -36.91 96.61
N GLN A 16 -51.90 -35.92 96.84
CA GLN A 16 -50.87 -35.54 95.86
C GLN A 16 -49.79 -36.62 95.70
N LEU A 17 -49.41 -37.29 96.79
CA LEU A 17 -48.48 -38.42 96.74
C LEU A 17 -49.06 -39.61 95.96
N VAL A 18 -50.38 -39.80 96.01
CA VAL A 18 -51.08 -40.83 95.26
C VAL A 18 -51.17 -40.48 93.78
N GLU A 19 -51.47 -39.23 93.41
CA GLU A 19 -51.49 -38.78 91.99
C GLU A 19 -50.09 -38.86 91.34
N GLU A 20 -49.01 -38.50 92.04
CA GLU A 20 -47.64 -38.63 91.50
C GLU A 20 -47.17 -40.09 91.38
N ALA A 21 -47.53 -40.94 92.35
CA ALA A 21 -47.23 -42.37 92.28
C ALA A 21 -48.01 -43.05 91.15
N LEU A 22 -49.26 -42.62 90.92
CA LEU A 22 -50.10 -43.07 89.82
C LEU A 22 -49.51 -42.68 88.46
N GLY A 23 -49.14 -41.40 88.29
CA GLY A 23 -48.50 -40.90 87.07
C GLY A 23 -47.21 -41.67 86.75
N ARG A 24 -46.32 -41.85 87.73
CA ARG A 24 -45.08 -42.64 87.55
C ARG A 24 -45.33 -44.12 87.25
N ALA A 25 -46.36 -44.72 87.83
CA ALA A 25 -46.70 -46.12 87.57
C ALA A 25 -47.25 -46.31 86.16
N LEU A 26 -48.07 -45.39 85.67
CA LEU A 26 -48.59 -45.37 84.30
C LEU A 26 -47.48 -45.08 83.28
N ASP A 27 -46.60 -44.10 83.54
CA ASP A 27 -45.43 -43.80 82.68
C ASP A 27 -44.46 -44.98 82.60
N ALA A 28 -44.38 -45.81 83.65
CA ALA A 28 -43.62 -47.06 83.67
C ALA A 28 -44.35 -48.24 83.00
N GLY A 29 -45.57 -48.04 82.46
CA GLY A 29 -46.34 -49.03 81.73
C GLY A 29 -47.03 -50.10 82.60
N LYS A 30 -47.14 -49.89 83.91
CA LYS A 30 -47.79 -50.85 84.82
C LYS A 30 -49.30 -50.87 84.58
N THR A 31 -49.93 -52.03 84.68
CA THR A 31 -51.39 -52.18 84.45
C THR A 31 -52.06 -53.06 85.50
N GLY A 32 -53.34 -52.79 85.75
CA GLY A 32 -54.21 -53.61 86.60
C GLY A 32 -53.68 -53.82 88.03
N PRO A 33 -53.35 -55.07 88.43
CA PRO A 33 -52.97 -55.38 89.81
C PRO A 33 -51.65 -54.73 90.25
N GLU A 34 -50.72 -54.49 89.32
CA GLU A 34 -49.43 -53.84 89.63
C GLU A 34 -49.60 -52.35 89.96
N LEU A 35 -50.58 -51.71 89.32
CA LEU A 35 -50.93 -50.31 89.57
C LEU A 35 -51.58 -50.16 90.93
N LEU A 36 -52.52 -51.07 91.25
CA LEU A 36 -53.17 -51.13 92.56
C LEU A 36 -52.18 -51.48 93.68
N SER A 37 -51.21 -52.36 93.42
CA SER A 37 -50.17 -52.69 94.38
C SER A 37 -49.21 -51.51 94.63
N ALA A 38 -48.85 -50.75 93.60
CA ALA A 38 -48.06 -49.54 93.73
C ALA A 38 -48.81 -48.42 94.48
N LEU A 39 -50.11 -48.27 94.22
CA LEU A 39 -50.99 -47.33 94.92
C LEU A 39 -51.17 -47.69 96.39
N HIS A 40 -51.41 -48.97 96.69
CA HIS A 40 -51.53 -49.45 98.06
C HIS A 40 -50.20 -49.33 98.83
N ALA A 41 -49.07 -49.55 98.17
CA ALA A 41 -47.75 -49.35 98.78
C ALA A 41 -47.44 -47.87 99.10
N ALA A 42 -47.91 -46.95 98.25
CA ALA A 42 -47.74 -45.51 98.45
C ALA A 42 -48.69 -44.93 99.51
N ALA A 43 -49.92 -45.45 99.61
CA ALA A 43 -50.92 -45.02 100.58
C ALA A 43 -51.64 -46.23 101.23
N PRO A 44 -50.98 -46.93 102.18
CA PRO A 44 -51.48 -48.18 102.76
C PRO A 44 -52.71 -48.02 103.67
N HIS A 45 -53.07 -46.79 103.99
CA HIS A 45 -54.18 -46.44 104.89
C HIS A 45 -55.47 -46.07 104.13
N LEU A 46 -55.45 -46.01 102.80
CA LEU A 46 -56.64 -45.76 102.00
C LEU A 46 -57.41 -47.06 101.74
N GLU A 47 -58.72 -47.04 102.01
CA GLU A 47 -59.61 -48.13 101.63
C GLU A 47 -59.71 -48.26 100.10
N MET A 48 -59.87 -49.50 99.59
CA MET A 48 -59.93 -49.80 98.15
C MET A 48 -60.96 -48.97 97.38
N ALA A 49 -62.07 -48.59 98.02
CA ALA A 49 -63.10 -47.75 97.42
C ALA A 49 -62.59 -46.33 97.11
N ALA A 50 -61.73 -45.77 97.98
CA ALA A 50 -61.15 -44.44 97.80
C ALA A 50 -60.07 -44.44 96.69
N MET A 51 -59.29 -45.51 96.56
CA MET A 51 -58.33 -45.68 95.45
C MET A 51 -59.04 -45.80 94.09
N HIS A 52 -60.19 -46.47 94.03
CA HIS A 52 -61.01 -46.52 92.81
C HIS A 52 -61.56 -45.16 92.42
N SER A 53 -62.06 -44.37 93.38
CA SER A 53 -62.53 -43.01 93.13
C SER A 53 -61.43 -42.12 92.54
N LEU A 54 -60.21 -42.18 93.11
CA LEU A 54 -59.07 -41.39 92.61
C LEU A 54 -58.63 -41.81 91.20
N LEU A 55 -58.71 -43.10 90.88
CA LEU A 55 -58.45 -43.62 89.53
C LEU A 55 -59.49 -43.14 88.52
N GLU A 56 -60.76 -43.10 88.89
CA GLU A 56 -61.82 -42.55 88.01
C GLU A 56 -61.66 -41.04 87.82
N ASP A 57 -61.32 -40.29 88.87
CA ASP A 57 -61.06 -38.86 88.77
C ASP A 57 -59.85 -38.57 87.87
N TYR A 58 -58.78 -39.38 87.97
CA TYR A 58 -57.61 -39.24 87.11
C TYR A 58 -57.92 -39.58 85.65
N LYS A 59 -58.69 -40.66 85.42
CA LYS A 59 -59.17 -41.03 84.08
C LYS A 59 -60.00 -39.90 83.47
N ALA A 60 -60.92 -39.30 84.23
CA ALA A 60 -61.72 -38.18 83.76
C ALA A 60 -60.87 -36.94 83.42
N LYS A 61 -59.81 -36.66 84.18
CA LYS A 61 -58.86 -35.58 83.89
C LYS A 61 -58.08 -35.84 82.60
N GLU A 62 -57.60 -37.06 82.37
CA GLU A 62 -56.88 -37.42 81.13
C GLU A 62 -57.79 -37.46 79.91
N ASP A 63 -59.02 -37.97 80.04
CA ASP A 63 -60.02 -37.93 78.97
C ASP A 63 -60.35 -36.48 78.57
N ALA A 64 -60.42 -35.56 79.55
CA ALA A 64 -60.60 -34.12 79.28
C ALA A 64 -59.40 -33.51 78.53
N LYS A 65 -58.16 -33.81 78.94
CA LYS A 65 -56.95 -33.35 78.22
C LYS A 65 -56.90 -33.89 76.80
N LEU A 66 -57.26 -35.15 76.60
CA LEU A 66 -57.28 -35.77 75.28
C LEU A 66 -58.33 -35.11 74.38
N PHE A 67 -59.49 -34.76 74.95
CA PHE A 67 -60.53 -34.01 74.24
C PHE A 67 -60.07 -32.60 73.84
N ASP A 68 -59.38 -31.90 74.73
CA ASP A 68 -58.81 -30.57 74.45
C ASP A 68 -57.72 -30.64 73.38
N LEU A 69 -56.84 -31.64 73.42
CA LEU A 69 -55.79 -31.85 72.43
C LEU A 69 -56.37 -32.20 71.05
N VAL A 70 -57.43 -33.01 71.00
CA VAL A 70 -58.16 -33.30 69.76
C VAL A 70 -58.81 -32.03 69.22
N ALA A 71 -59.45 -31.23 70.08
CA ALA A 71 -60.06 -29.97 69.69
C ALA A 71 -59.04 -28.95 69.16
N GLU A 72 -57.84 -28.88 69.76
CA GLU A 72 -56.73 -28.04 69.32
C GLU A 72 -56.19 -28.48 67.95
N ASN A 73 -55.91 -29.78 67.79
CA ASN A 73 -55.46 -30.34 66.51
C ASN A 73 -56.49 -30.12 65.39
N TYR A 74 -57.79 -30.25 65.68
CA TYR A 74 -58.83 -29.93 64.71
C TYR A 74 -58.81 -28.45 64.31
N ARG A 75 -58.66 -27.53 65.28
CA ARG A 75 -58.56 -26.09 64.98
C ARG A 75 -57.35 -25.76 64.12
N ASP A 76 -56.21 -26.37 64.41
CA ASP A 76 -54.99 -26.14 63.65
C ASP A 76 -55.07 -26.74 62.25
N PHE A 77 -55.68 -27.92 62.10
CA PHE A 77 -55.98 -28.48 60.78
C PHE A 77 -56.90 -27.56 59.97
N PHE A 78 -57.96 -27.02 60.58
CA PHE A 78 -58.84 -26.05 59.91
C PHE A 78 -58.12 -24.76 59.52
N ARG A 79 -57.23 -24.24 60.36
CA ARG A 79 -56.39 -23.06 60.04
C ARG A 79 -55.43 -23.33 58.89
N ILE A 80 -54.82 -24.50 58.86
CA ILE A 80 -53.92 -24.89 57.77
C ILE A 80 -54.72 -25.08 56.48
N ALA A 81 -55.86 -25.76 56.51
CA ALA A 81 -56.71 -25.96 55.35
C ALA A 81 -57.18 -24.64 54.74
N THR A 82 -57.67 -23.71 55.57
CA THR A 82 -58.09 -22.37 55.13
C THR A 82 -56.93 -21.51 54.62
N SER A 83 -55.73 -21.62 55.22
CA SER A 83 -54.51 -20.94 54.74
C SER A 83 -54.04 -21.49 53.39
N VAL A 84 -54.05 -22.81 53.21
CA VAL A 84 -53.69 -23.46 51.94
C VAL A 84 -54.67 -23.09 50.84
N GLU A 85 -55.97 -23.07 51.15
CA GLU A 85 -57.01 -22.64 50.20
C GLU A 85 -56.84 -21.17 49.79
N GLY A 86 -56.61 -20.27 50.75
CA GLY A 86 -56.26 -18.87 50.45
C GLY A 86 -54.97 -18.74 49.62
N SER A 87 -53.94 -19.53 49.91
CA SER A 87 -52.70 -19.54 49.12
C SER A 87 -52.92 -20.05 47.68
N ALA A 88 -53.87 -20.95 47.46
CA ALA A 88 -54.20 -21.48 46.15
C ALA A 88 -54.98 -20.46 45.31
N GLU A 89 -55.85 -19.68 45.95
CA GLU A 89 -56.49 -18.50 45.33
C GLU A 89 -55.45 -17.43 44.95
N ASP A 90 -54.51 -17.11 45.84
CA ASP A 90 -53.42 -16.17 45.56
C ASP A 90 -52.49 -16.67 44.42
N ALA A 91 -52.19 -17.97 44.39
CA ALA A 91 -51.43 -18.60 43.32
C ALA A 91 -52.18 -18.54 41.98
N ALA A 92 -53.49 -18.78 41.97
CA ALA A 92 -54.32 -18.64 40.78
C ALA A 92 -54.40 -17.17 40.31
N ALA A 93 -54.51 -16.21 41.24
CA ALA A 93 -54.53 -14.78 40.94
C ALA A 93 -53.20 -14.30 40.34
N THR A 94 -52.07 -14.73 40.90
CA THR A 94 -50.74 -14.41 40.38
C THR A 94 -50.48 -15.07 39.02
N GLN A 95 -50.92 -16.31 38.81
CA GLN A 95 -50.86 -16.97 37.50
C GLN A 95 -51.69 -16.22 36.45
N ALA A 96 -52.90 -15.78 36.80
CA ALA A 96 -53.72 -14.97 35.91
C ALA A 96 -53.07 -13.61 35.57
N ALA A 97 -52.44 -12.96 36.55
CA ALA A 97 -51.70 -11.72 36.33
C ALA A 97 -50.46 -11.92 35.44
N LEU A 98 -49.73 -13.02 35.60
CA LEU A 98 -48.59 -13.37 34.73
C LEU A 98 -49.03 -13.62 33.28
N LEU A 99 -50.13 -14.36 33.06
CA LEU A 99 -50.67 -14.58 31.72
C LEU A 99 -51.17 -13.28 31.08
N ALA A 100 -51.76 -12.37 31.85
CA ALA A 100 -52.14 -11.04 31.38
C ALA A 100 -50.90 -10.22 30.96
N LEU A 101 -49.85 -10.23 31.77
CA LEU A 101 -48.57 -9.58 31.45
C LEU A 101 -47.89 -10.20 30.22
N GLU A 102 -47.94 -11.53 30.04
CA GLU A 102 -47.44 -12.19 28.83
C GLU A 102 -48.25 -11.76 27.59
N GLY A 103 -49.57 -11.63 27.71
CA GLY A 103 -50.43 -11.12 26.67
C GLY A 103 -50.12 -9.66 26.30
N GLU A 104 -49.87 -8.80 27.30
CA GLU A 104 -49.44 -7.42 27.09
C GLU A 104 -48.04 -7.32 26.49
N ALA A 105 -47.10 -8.14 26.96
CA ALA A 105 -45.74 -8.22 26.42
C ALA A 105 -45.75 -8.71 24.96
N SER A 106 -46.59 -9.70 24.63
CA SER A 106 -46.77 -10.17 23.25
C SER A 106 -47.36 -9.08 22.35
N LYS A 107 -48.38 -8.35 22.81
CA LYS A 107 -48.93 -7.19 22.08
C LYS A 107 -47.89 -6.09 21.90
N ALA A 108 -47.14 -5.75 22.95
CA ALA A 108 -46.07 -4.75 22.89
C ALA A 108 -44.97 -5.18 21.91
N ALA A 109 -44.54 -6.44 21.93
CA ALA A 109 -43.58 -7.00 20.98
C ALA A 109 -44.09 -6.95 19.54
N ALA A 110 -45.37 -7.26 19.30
CA ALA A 110 -45.99 -7.14 17.98
C ALA A 110 -46.00 -5.69 17.48
N THR A 111 -46.37 -4.73 18.35
CA THR A 111 -46.34 -3.31 17.98
C THR A 111 -44.92 -2.79 17.74
N ALA A 112 -43.95 -3.22 18.54
CA ALA A 112 -42.54 -2.87 18.35
C ALA A 112 -41.98 -3.44 17.05
N GLY A 113 -42.36 -4.66 16.67
CA GLY A 113 -42.00 -5.26 15.39
C GLY A 113 -42.52 -4.48 14.18
N VAL A 114 -43.76 -3.98 14.24
CA VAL A 114 -44.35 -3.13 13.19
C VAL A 114 -43.62 -1.80 13.08
N GLU A 115 -43.30 -1.14 14.20
CA GLU A 115 -42.56 0.12 14.20
C GLU A 115 -41.11 -0.06 13.73
N GLN A 116 -40.46 -1.17 14.11
CA GLN A 116 -39.13 -1.52 13.62
C GLN A 116 -39.13 -1.70 12.09
N ALA A 117 -40.11 -2.41 11.54
CA ALA A 117 -40.23 -2.58 10.09
C ALA A 117 -40.43 -1.25 9.36
N LYS A 118 -41.25 -0.34 9.90
CA LYS A 118 -41.42 1.03 9.35
C LYS A 118 -40.11 1.82 9.37
N LEU A 119 -39.37 1.77 10.47
CA LEU A 119 -38.08 2.45 10.59
C LEU A 119 -37.04 1.88 9.62
N GLU A 120 -37.01 0.56 9.43
CA GLU A 120 -36.13 -0.09 8.45
C GLU A 120 -36.49 0.34 7.02
N GLU A 121 -37.78 0.44 6.68
CA GLU A 121 -38.24 0.94 5.38
C GLU A 121 -37.84 2.41 5.17
N GLU A 122 -38.03 3.28 6.17
CA GLU A 122 -37.58 4.67 6.09
C GLU A 122 -36.06 4.79 5.94
N LEU A 123 -35.30 3.98 6.68
CA LEU A 123 -33.84 3.95 6.57
C LEU A 123 -33.39 3.48 5.18
N ALA A 124 -34.08 2.49 4.59
CA ALA A 124 -33.83 2.05 3.23
C ALA A 124 -34.11 3.18 2.21
N LYS A 125 -35.25 3.86 2.32
CA LYS A 125 -35.59 5.04 1.48
C LYS A 125 -34.55 6.16 1.60
N ARG A 126 -34.09 6.47 2.82
CA ARG A 126 -33.05 7.48 3.05
C ARG A 126 -31.67 7.06 2.54
N ARG A 127 -31.36 5.76 2.54
CA ARG A 127 -30.12 5.24 1.95
C ARG A 127 -30.16 5.38 0.42
N GLU A 128 -31.29 5.05 -0.20
CA GLU A 128 -31.45 5.17 -1.65
C GLU A 128 -31.39 6.62 -2.11
N LYS A 129 -32.11 7.53 -1.44
CA LYS A 129 -32.03 8.97 -1.76
C LYS A 129 -30.61 9.52 -1.67
N ARG A 130 -29.89 9.21 -0.57
CA ARG A 130 -28.48 9.64 -0.41
C ARG A 130 -27.57 9.08 -1.48
N ARG A 131 -27.87 7.87 -1.98
CA ARG A 131 -27.14 7.28 -3.08
C ARG A 131 -27.41 8.03 -4.38
N GLU A 132 -28.67 8.27 -4.72
CA GLU A 132 -29.04 9.03 -5.93
C GLU A 132 -28.41 10.42 -5.96
N ASP A 133 -28.39 11.11 -4.81
CA ASP A 133 -27.78 12.44 -4.67
C ASP A 133 -26.27 12.37 -4.90
N ARG A 134 -25.57 11.37 -4.35
CA ARG A 134 -24.14 11.14 -4.62
C ARG A 134 -23.87 10.86 -6.10
N GLU A 135 -24.73 10.09 -6.75
CA GLU A 135 -24.62 9.80 -8.18
C GLU A 135 -24.83 11.06 -9.03
N LYS A 136 -25.82 11.91 -8.69
CA LYS A 136 -26.02 13.21 -9.34
C LYS A 136 -24.82 14.13 -9.16
N ASP A 137 -24.26 14.20 -7.95
CA ASP A 137 -23.10 15.03 -7.65
C ASP A 137 -21.86 14.58 -8.41
N LYS A 138 -21.65 13.26 -8.57
CA LYS A 138 -20.55 12.72 -9.40
C LYS A 138 -20.67 13.19 -10.86
N VAL A 139 -21.85 13.06 -11.47
CA VAL A 139 -22.09 13.49 -12.86
C VAL A 139 -21.92 15.00 -13.00
N LYS A 140 -22.44 15.79 -12.04
CA LYS A 140 -22.27 17.25 -12.04
C LYS A 140 -20.81 17.66 -11.97
N ARG A 141 -20.01 17.02 -11.09
CA ARG A 141 -18.57 17.27 -10.98
C ARG A 141 -17.85 16.93 -12.28
N PHE A 142 -18.18 15.81 -12.91
CA PHE A 142 -17.62 15.42 -14.20
C PHE A 142 -17.93 16.45 -15.29
N ALA A 143 -19.19 16.90 -15.39
CA ALA A 143 -19.60 17.90 -16.36
C ALA A 143 -18.92 19.27 -16.12
N SER A 144 -18.78 19.68 -14.85
CA SER A 144 -18.09 20.93 -14.51
C SER A 144 -16.60 20.84 -14.83
N THR A 145 -15.92 19.75 -14.48
CA THR A 145 -14.49 19.60 -14.77
C THR A 145 -14.21 19.56 -16.27
N LEU A 146 -15.09 18.92 -17.06
CA LEU A 146 -15.01 18.95 -18.52
C LEU A 146 -15.19 20.37 -19.06
N SER A 147 -16.22 21.09 -18.64
CA SER A 147 -16.43 22.47 -19.09
C SER A 147 -15.30 23.41 -18.69
N ASP A 148 -14.74 23.24 -17.50
CA ASP A 148 -13.64 24.08 -17.01
C ASP A 148 -12.34 23.74 -17.74
N LEU A 149 -12.12 22.47 -18.11
CA LEU A 149 -10.99 22.07 -18.95
C LEU A 149 -11.11 22.64 -20.36
N GLU A 150 -12.27 22.54 -21.00
CA GLU A 150 -12.53 23.11 -22.33
C GLU A 150 -12.28 24.62 -22.36
N LYS A 151 -12.75 25.35 -21.35
CA LYS A 151 -12.51 26.80 -21.21
C LYS A 151 -11.02 27.10 -21.06
N ARG A 152 -10.32 26.38 -20.17
CA ARG A 152 -8.88 26.59 -19.97
C ARG A 152 -8.06 26.26 -21.21
N LEU A 153 -8.46 25.25 -21.99
CA LEU A 153 -7.76 24.89 -23.23
C LEU A 153 -7.93 25.93 -24.35
N ALA A 154 -9.02 26.71 -24.30
CA ALA A 154 -9.21 27.85 -25.19
C ALA A 154 -8.25 29.01 -24.88
N ASP A 155 -7.73 29.10 -23.65
CA ASP A 155 -6.78 30.12 -23.27
C ASP A 155 -5.39 29.90 -23.92
N THR A 156 -4.64 30.99 -24.07
CA THR A 156 -3.27 30.96 -24.63
C THR A 156 -2.22 30.54 -23.61
N ASN A 157 -2.45 30.81 -22.32
CA ASN A 157 -1.53 30.49 -21.23
C ASN A 157 -2.14 29.41 -20.32
N VAL A 158 -2.05 28.17 -20.77
CA VAL A 158 -2.62 27.01 -20.07
C VAL A 158 -1.57 26.43 -19.13
N ASP A 159 -1.98 26.11 -17.90
CA ASP A 159 -1.18 25.23 -17.05
C ASP A 159 -1.32 23.79 -17.56
N VAL A 160 -0.35 23.38 -18.37
CA VAL A 160 -0.38 22.12 -19.11
C VAL A 160 -0.32 20.90 -18.20
N GLU A 161 0.34 20.99 -17.04
CA GLU A 161 0.37 19.89 -16.05
C GLU A 161 -1.01 19.69 -15.43
N ARG A 162 -1.66 20.77 -15.00
CA ARG A 162 -3.02 20.70 -14.45
C ARG A 162 -4.04 20.25 -15.50
N ALA A 163 -3.95 20.77 -16.72
CA ALA A 163 -4.84 20.37 -17.82
C ALA A 163 -4.67 18.88 -18.18
N THR A 164 -3.44 18.37 -18.11
CA THR A 164 -3.15 16.95 -18.30
C THR A 164 -3.76 16.09 -17.20
N HIS A 165 -3.61 16.49 -15.94
CA HIS A 165 -4.22 15.77 -14.82
C HIS A 165 -5.74 15.70 -14.95
N ASP A 166 -6.38 16.82 -15.29
CA ASP A 166 -7.84 16.88 -15.47
C ASP A 166 -8.30 16.03 -16.66
N ALA A 167 -7.57 16.05 -17.79
CA ALA A 167 -7.86 15.21 -18.95
C ALA A 167 -7.72 13.71 -18.63
N LEU A 168 -6.68 13.32 -17.90
CA LEU A 168 -6.48 11.94 -17.46
C LEU A 168 -7.55 11.50 -16.46
N HIS A 169 -7.92 12.37 -15.51
CA HIS A 169 -8.99 12.10 -14.55
C HIS A 169 -10.35 11.92 -15.27
N LEU A 170 -10.67 12.78 -16.24
CA LEU A 170 -11.88 12.66 -17.06
C LEU A 170 -11.87 11.37 -17.90
N ARG A 171 -10.74 11.01 -18.48
CA ARG A 171 -10.59 9.77 -19.26
C ARG A 171 -10.71 8.54 -18.37
N ALA A 172 -10.09 8.54 -17.19
CA ALA A 172 -10.26 7.47 -16.21
C ALA A 172 -11.72 7.38 -15.72
N ALA A 173 -12.40 8.50 -15.53
CA ALA A 173 -13.82 8.52 -15.18
C ALA A 173 -14.72 8.00 -16.30
N LEU A 174 -14.36 8.20 -17.58
CA LEU A 174 -15.03 7.63 -18.75
C LEU A 174 -14.76 6.14 -18.93
N ASP A 175 -13.51 5.72 -18.82
CA ASP A 175 -13.11 4.33 -18.98
C ASP A 175 -13.60 3.49 -17.79
N GLY A 176 -13.73 4.11 -16.61
CA GLY A 176 -14.46 3.57 -15.46
C GLY A 176 -15.97 3.86 -15.48
N ALA A 177 -16.48 4.54 -16.52
CA ALA A 177 -17.83 5.13 -16.69
C ALA A 177 -18.57 5.35 -15.37
N VAL A 178 -17.82 5.99 -14.48
CA VAL A 178 -18.07 6.35 -13.09
C VAL A 178 -18.62 5.19 -12.24
N ASP A 179 -17.72 4.28 -11.86
CA ASP A 179 -17.88 3.24 -10.83
C ASP A 179 -18.96 3.54 -9.78
N GLY A 180 -19.98 2.68 -9.78
CA GLY A 180 -21.11 2.73 -8.86
C GLY A 180 -22.36 3.49 -9.36
N LEU A 181 -22.31 4.13 -10.53
CA LEU A 181 -23.53 4.60 -11.21
C LEU A 181 -24.38 3.41 -11.66
N ARG A 182 -25.66 3.39 -11.30
CA ARG A 182 -26.63 2.38 -11.76
C ARG A 182 -27.57 2.89 -12.84
N ASP A 183 -27.81 4.19 -12.85
CA ASP A 183 -28.72 4.86 -13.76
C ASP A 183 -28.14 4.88 -15.19
N GLY A 184 -28.74 4.11 -16.09
CA GLY A 184 -28.31 3.98 -17.48
C GLY A 184 -28.32 5.29 -18.26
N ASP A 185 -29.20 6.23 -17.88
CA ASP A 185 -29.26 7.55 -18.51
C ASP A 185 -28.05 8.42 -18.12
N ARG A 186 -27.56 8.26 -16.89
CA ARG A 186 -26.36 8.96 -16.41
C ARG A 186 -25.09 8.38 -17.01
N VAL A 187 -25.04 7.05 -17.13
CA VAL A 187 -23.91 6.36 -17.79
C VAL A 187 -23.85 6.76 -19.26
N SER A 188 -24.98 6.75 -19.97
CA SER A 188 -25.03 7.16 -21.37
C SER A 188 -24.70 8.65 -21.57
N PHE A 189 -25.10 9.54 -20.66
CA PHE A 189 -24.66 10.94 -20.68
C PHE A 189 -23.13 11.08 -20.57
N VAL A 190 -22.51 10.37 -19.63
CA VAL A 190 -21.05 10.41 -19.45
C VAL A 190 -20.36 9.82 -20.67
N GLN A 191 -20.81 8.67 -21.18
CA GLN A 191 -20.27 8.06 -22.40
C GLN A 191 -20.44 8.96 -23.63
N GLY A 192 -21.55 9.69 -23.75
CA GLY A 192 -21.78 10.67 -24.81
C GLY A 192 -20.81 11.86 -24.78
N CYS A 193 -20.10 12.08 -23.67
CA CYS A 193 -19.05 13.08 -23.57
C CYS A 193 -17.66 12.55 -24.00
N ARG A 194 -17.54 11.29 -24.44
CA ARG A 194 -16.23 10.68 -24.79
C ARG A 194 -15.47 11.48 -25.83
N ASP A 195 -16.11 11.83 -26.94
CA ASP A 195 -15.48 12.57 -28.03
C ASP A 195 -14.97 13.95 -27.57
N ARG A 196 -15.68 14.58 -26.63
CA ARG A 196 -15.27 15.87 -26.04
C ARG A 196 -14.04 15.72 -25.16
N VAL A 197 -13.97 14.67 -24.34
CA VAL A 197 -12.80 14.40 -23.50
C VAL A 197 -11.60 14.02 -24.37
N ASP A 198 -11.81 13.21 -25.40
CA ASP A 198 -10.74 12.83 -26.34
C ASP A 198 -10.22 14.06 -27.11
N ALA A 199 -11.11 14.97 -27.54
CA ALA A 199 -10.72 16.25 -28.13
C ALA A 199 -9.94 17.12 -27.14
N CYS A 200 -10.34 17.16 -25.86
CA CYS A 200 -9.57 17.86 -24.82
C CYS A 200 -8.18 17.26 -24.64
N ALA A 201 -8.06 15.93 -24.60
CA ALA A 201 -6.77 15.25 -24.46
C ALA A 201 -5.84 15.51 -25.65
N LEU A 202 -6.39 15.53 -26.88
CA LEU A 202 -5.65 15.92 -28.09
C LEU A 202 -5.19 17.38 -28.04
N ASN A 203 -6.05 18.30 -27.59
CA ASN A 203 -5.69 19.71 -27.43
C ASN A 203 -4.61 19.91 -26.36
N VAL A 204 -4.69 19.20 -25.22
CA VAL A 204 -3.63 19.20 -24.20
C VAL A 204 -2.32 18.71 -24.81
N ALA A 205 -2.34 17.61 -25.57
CA ALA A 205 -1.16 17.08 -26.23
C ALA A 205 -0.53 18.08 -27.21
N GLN A 206 -1.35 18.76 -28.02
CA GLN A 206 -0.84 19.80 -28.91
C GLN A 206 -0.22 20.97 -28.14
N LYS A 207 -0.84 21.40 -27.04
CA LYS A 207 -0.31 22.47 -26.18
C LYS A 207 1.00 22.07 -25.51
N ILE A 208 1.16 20.79 -25.10
CA ILE A 208 2.43 20.23 -24.62
C ILE A 208 3.50 20.36 -25.69
N ASP A 209 3.20 19.95 -26.92
CA ASP A 209 4.18 19.98 -28.02
C ASP A 209 4.56 21.43 -28.37
N ASP A 210 3.60 22.35 -28.41
CA ASP A 210 3.82 23.77 -28.66
C ASP A 210 4.64 24.44 -27.55
N GLU A 211 4.35 24.11 -26.30
CA GLU A 211 5.07 24.65 -25.14
C GLU A 211 6.47 24.03 -25.01
N PHE A 212 6.62 22.74 -25.31
CA PHE A 212 7.91 22.06 -25.42
C PHE A 212 8.76 22.71 -26.52
N ALA A 213 8.18 22.96 -27.70
CA ALA A 213 8.88 23.69 -28.76
C ALA A 213 9.24 25.12 -28.33
N ALA A 214 8.35 25.81 -27.61
CA ALA A 214 8.61 27.16 -27.12
C ALA A 214 9.69 27.22 -26.04
N THR A 215 9.81 26.20 -25.20
CA THR A 215 10.77 26.14 -24.08
C THR A 215 12.12 25.55 -24.50
N CYS A 216 12.11 24.46 -25.28
CA CYS A 216 13.32 23.79 -25.74
C CYS A 216 13.91 24.37 -27.04
N CYS A 217 13.08 24.85 -27.99
CA CYS A 217 13.59 25.29 -29.30
C CYS A 217 13.79 26.81 -29.42
N ARG A 218 13.14 27.65 -28.60
CA ARG A 218 13.37 29.11 -28.63
C ARG A 218 14.57 29.51 -27.76
N LEU A 219 15.71 29.35 -28.43
CA LEU A 219 17.03 29.94 -28.24
C LEU A 219 17.09 31.17 -27.31
N GLY A 220 17.85 31.05 -26.22
CA GLY A 220 18.68 32.17 -25.75
C GLY A 220 18.27 32.90 -24.48
N LYS A 221 17.22 32.50 -23.76
CA LYS A 221 16.97 33.05 -22.41
C LYS A 221 16.60 31.92 -21.46
N ALA A 222 17.08 32.02 -20.23
CA ALA A 222 16.71 31.18 -19.10
C ALA A 222 15.19 31.16 -18.92
N GLN A 223 14.50 30.32 -19.68
CA GLN A 223 13.14 29.94 -19.36
C GLN A 223 13.24 29.10 -18.08
N SER A 224 12.28 29.27 -17.17
CA SER A 224 12.37 28.63 -15.87
C SER A 224 12.46 27.11 -16.06
N ASP A 225 13.51 26.50 -15.51
CA ASP A 225 13.67 25.04 -15.45
C ASP A 225 12.38 24.37 -14.98
N GLU A 226 11.64 25.04 -14.08
CA GLU A 226 10.36 24.57 -13.59
C GLU A 226 9.28 24.47 -14.67
N ARG A 227 9.15 25.44 -15.59
CA ARG A 227 8.15 25.38 -16.66
C ARG A 227 8.40 24.18 -17.57
N LEU A 228 9.66 23.95 -17.95
CA LEU A 228 10.03 22.79 -18.75
C LEU A 228 9.78 21.48 -17.99
N ARG A 229 10.07 21.42 -16.68
CA ARG A 229 9.74 20.24 -15.86
C ARG A 229 8.25 19.93 -15.87
N ARG A 230 7.37 20.94 -15.78
CA ARG A 230 5.90 20.74 -15.86
C ARG A 230 5.48 20.15 -17.19
N VAL A 231 6.03 20.65 -18.30
CA VAL A 231 5.77 20.12 -19.65
C VAL A 231 6.25 18.67 -19.77
N LEU A 232 7.44 18.35 -19.24
CA LEU A 232 7.98 16.99 -19.26
C LEU A 232 7.14 16.03 -18.40
N ARG A 233 6.69 16.45 -17.21
CA ARG A 233 5.79 15.65 -16.36
C ARG A 233 4.42 15.43 -17.02
N ALA A 234 3.88 16.46 -17.67
CA ALA A 234 2.63 16.37 -18.43
C ALA A 234 2.76 15.38 -19.60
N ALA A 235 3.85 15.48 -20.37
CA ALA A 235 4.13 14.57 -21.48
C ALA A 235 4.35 13.13 -21.01
N ALA A 236 5.05 12.94 -19.89
CA ALA A 236 5.24 11.67 -19.22
C ALA A 236 3.90 11.01 -18.87
N ALA A 237 3.01 11.78 -18.22
CA ALA A 237 1.70 11.30 -17.81
C ALA A 237 0.82 10.88 -18.99
N LEU A 238 0.97 11.51 -20.15
CA LEU A 238 0.29 11.12 -21.40
C LEU A 238 1.03 10.04 -22.21
N GLY A 239 2.20 9.57 -21.75
CA GLY A 239 3.01 8.60 -22.49
C GLY A 239 3.59 9.13 -23.80
N ARG A 240 3.77 10.44 -23.94
CA ARG A 240 4.25 11.12 -25.16
C ARG A 240 5.77 11.25 -25.26
N GLY A 241 6.52 10.68 -24.32
CA GLY A 241 7.98 10.85 -24.27
C GLY A 241 8.73 10.51 -25.57
N PRO A 242 8.49 9.34 -26.21
CA PRO A 242 9.15 9.01 -27.47
C PRO A 242 8.89 10.02 -28.60
N GLN A 243 7.70 10.63 -28.61
CA GLN A 243 7.33 11.65 -29.61
C GLN A 243 8.09 12.96 -29.35
N LEU A 244 8.21 13.36 -28.08
CA LEU A 244 9.02 14.54 -27.72
C LEU A 244 10.51 14.33 -27.96
N GLU A 245 11.04 13.15 -27.67
CA GLU A 245 12.44 12.80 -27.97
C GLU A 245 12.74 12.86 -29.47
N ALA A 246 11.85 12.31 -30.30
CA ALA A 246 11.97 12.37 -31.75
C ALA A 246 11.87 13.82 -32.25
N PHE A 247 10.87 14.56 -31.78
CA PHE A 247 10.69 15.98 -32.11
C PHE A 247 11.90 16.81 -31.72
N PHE A 248 12.46 16.58 -30.53
CA PHE A 248 13.67 17.25 -30.05
C PHE A 248 14.87 16.96 -30.96
N GLY A 249 15.11 15.70 -31.29
CA GLY A 249 16.17 15.30 -32.21
C GLY A 249 16.03 15.97 -33.59
N GLU A 250 14.84 15.91 -34.17
CA GLU A 250 14.56 16.44 -35.53
C GLU A 250 14.60 17.96 -35.62
N ARG A 251 14.08 18.66 -34.61
CA ARG A 251 13.94 20.11 -34.65
C ARG A 251 15.17 20.84 -34.15
N VAL A 252 15.88 20.26 -33.18
CA VAL A 252 17.00 20.93 -32.51
C VAL A 252 18.34 20.45 -33.05
N LEU A 253 18.51 19.14 -33.26
CA LEU A 253 19.82 18.55 -33.56
C LEU A 253 20.02 18.25 -35.05
N ASP A 254 19.02 17.76 -35.79
CA ASP A 254 19.21 17.23 -37.15
C ASP A 254 19.90 18.22 -38.10
N ALA A 255 19.49 19.49 -38.11
CA ALA A 255 20.10 20.50 -38.96
C ALA A 255 21.59 20.73 -38.62
N PHE A 256 21.90 20.78 -37.33
CA PHE A 256 23.27 20.94 -36.83
C PHE A 256 24.12 19.70 -37.10
N VAL A 257 23.57 18.51 -36.85
CA VAL A 257 24.24 17.23 -37.05
C VAL A 257 24.56 17.02 -38.53
N ARG A 258 23.62 17.27 -39.44
CA ARG A 258 23.87 17.18 -40.89
C ARG A 258 24.94 18.16 -41.38
N ALA A 259 25.01 19.36 -40.79
CA ALA A 259 26.03 20.34 -41.13
C ALA A 259 27.42 20.01 -40.54
N THR A 260 27.45 19.29 -39.41
CA THR A 260 28.68 19.02 -38.65
C THR A 260 29.31 17.67 -39.00
N TYR A 261 28.49 16.64 -39.21
CA TYR A 261 28.93 15.27 -39.48
C TYR A 261 29.06 15.02 -40.98
N THR A 262 30.11 15.57 -41.56
CA THR A 262 30.47 15.45 -42.98
C THR A 262 31.89 14.92 -43.13
N ARG A 263 32.18 14.26 -44.26
CA ARG A 263 33.54 13.74 -44.52
C ARG A 263 34.62 14.81 -44.43
N GLY A 264 34.35 16.01 -44.95
CA GLY A 264 35.32 17.11 -44.93
C GLY A 264 35.70 17.55 -43.52
N ARG A 265 34.75 17.50 -42.57
CA ARG A 265 35.02 17.80 -41.16
C ARG A 265 35.67 16.65 -40.42
N LEU A 266 35.39 15.39 -40.81
CA LEU A 266 36.02 14.23 -40.23
C LEU A 266 37.52 14.17 -40.58
N ASP A 267 37.86 14.41 -41.85
CA ASP A 267 39.22 14.32 -42.35
C ASP A 267 40.15 15.37 -41.70
N GLY A 268 39.65 16.56 -41.38
CA GLY A 268 40.44 17.61 -40.73
C GLY A 268 41.36 18.32 -41.73
N VAL A 269 42.63 18.53 -41.35
CA VAL A 269 43.62 19.25 -42.19
C VAL A 269 44.08 18.40 -43.38
N GLU A 270 44.15 17.08 -43.20
CA GLU A 270 44.63 16.13 -44.20
C GLU A 270 43.53 15.13 -44.58
N ARG A 271 43.31 14.92 -45.89
CA ARG A 271 42.29 13.95 -46.36
C ARG A 271 42.63 12.55 -45.86
N GLY A 272 41.68 11.89 -45.19
CA GLY A 272 41.84 10.54 -44.63
C GLY A 272 42.47 10.48 -43.24
N SER A 273 42.88 11.61 -42.64
CA SER A 273 43.53 11.65 -41.32
C SER A 273 42.59 11.31 -40.15
N ARG A 274 41.27 11.55 -40.33
CA ARG A 274 40.22 11.31 -39.31
C ARG A 274 40.42 12.09 -38.00
N SER A 275 41.35 13.05 -38.00
CA SER A 275 41.72 13.87 -36.84
C SER A 275 40.67 14.93 -36.50
N GLY A 276 39.66 15.12 -37.34
CA GLY A 276 38.60 16.11 -37.13
C GLY A 276 37.47 15.66 -36.19
N LEU A 277 37.37 14.37 -35.86
CA LEU A 277 36.31 13.83 -34.99
C LEU A 277 36.24 14.52 -33.61
N PRO A 278 37.35 14.75 -32.88
CA PRO A 278 37.31 15.48 -31.61
C PRO A 278 36.76 16.90 -31.74
N THR A 279 37.05 17.57 -32.87
CA THR A 279 36.54 18.92 -33.16
C THR A 279 35.03 18.89 -33.43
N MET A 280 34.55 17.89 -34.16
CA MET A 280 33.12 17.66 -34.37
C MET A 280 32.40 17.42 -33.04
N TYR A 281 32.93 16.55 -32.20
CA TYR A 281 32.37 16.29 -30.87
C TYR A 281 32.37 17.52 -29.97
N ARG A 282 33.46 18.31 -29.96
CA ARG A 282 33.50 19.56 -29.20
C ARG A 282 32.43 20.55 -29.68
N ALA A 283 32.30 20.74 -30.99
CA ALA A 283 31.26 21.59 -31.55
C ALA A 283 29.85 21.10 -31.16
N THR A 284 29.63 19.79 -31.15
CA THR A 284 28.37 19.20 -30.67
C THR A 284 28.15 19.45 -29.17
N LEU A 285 29.17 19.31 -28.32
CA LEU A 285 29.05 19.60 -26.89
C LEU A 285 28.74 21.08 -26.64
N GLU A 286 29.43 21.99 -27.33
CA GLU A 286 29.20 23.43 -27.23
C GLU A 286 27.77 23.80 -27.66
N PHE A 287 27.31 23.24 -28.79
CA PHE A 287 25.94 23.43 -29.26
C PHE A 287 24.92 22.88 -28.25
N VAL A 288 25.11 21.66 -27.76
CA VAL A 288 24.22 21.03 -26.79
C VAL A 288 24.21 21.81 -25.48
N GLU A 289 25.36 22.29 -25.01
CA GLU A 289 25.45 23.10 -23.79
C GLU A 289 24.69 24.43 -23.93
N GLU A 290 24.92 25.16 -25.02
CA GLU A 290 24.30 26.47 -25.27
C GLU A 290 22.78 26.35 -25.50
N ARG A 291 22.36 25.34 -26.26
CA ARG A 291 21.00 25.24 -26.80
C ARG A 291 20.10 24.30 -26.01
N CYS A 292 20.67 23.25 -25.43
CA CYS A 292 19.92 22.14 -24.83
C CYS A 292 20.27 21.91 -23.36
N GLY A 293 21.32 22.54 -22.82
CA GLY A 293 21.87 22.21 -21.51
C GLY A 293 20.85 22.33 -20.38
N ALA A 294 20.01 23.37 -20.40
CA ALA A 294 18.92 23.53 -19.43
C ALA A 294 17.88 22.41 -19.52
N ALA A 295 17.54 21.99 -20.75
CA ALA A 295 16.58 20.92 -20.98
C ALA A 295 17.11 19.55 -20.53
N LEU A 296 18.38 19.25 -20.84
CA LEU A 296 19.02 18.02 -20.39
C LEU A 296 19.10 17.96 -18.86
N ARG A 297 19.49 19.05 -18.20
CA ARG A 297 19.49 19.13 -16.73
C ARG A 297 18.09 18.98 -16.14
N ALA A 298 17.10 19.65 -16.73
CA ALA A 298 15.71 19.53 -16.29
C ALA A 298 15.22 18.08 -16.40
N CYS A 299 15.50 17.39 -17.51
CA CYS A 299 15.20 15.96 -17.68
C CYS A 299 15.93 15.08 -16.69
N GLU A 300 17.23 15.28 -16.44
CA GLU A 300 17.98 14.45 -15.51
C GLU A 300 17.54 14.65 -14.06
N VAL A 301 17.28 15.89 -13.64
CA VAL A 301 16.75 16.16 -12.31
C VAL A 301 15.32 15.64 -12.17
N ALA A 302 14.47 15.82 -13.18
CA ALA A 302 13.08 15.38 -13.13
C ALA A 302 12.96 13.85 -13.21
N ALA A 303 13.87 13.18 -13.92
CA ALA A 303 14.02 11.74 -13.82
C ALA A 303 14.30 11.36 -12.35
N ARG A 304 15.17 12.06 -11.65
CA ARG A 304 15.48 11.74 -10.24
C ARG A 304 14.35 12.12 -9.26
N GLY A 305 13.57 13.14 -9.60
CA GLY A 305 12.58 13.80 -8.75
C GLY A 305 11.12 13.39 -8.94
N VAL A 306 10.84 12.10 -9.17
CA VAL A 306 9.61 11.53 -8.58
C VAL A 306 9.98 11.17 -7.16
N ASP A 307 9.93 12.17 -6.28
CA ASP A 307 9.93 11.93 -4.84
C ASP A 307 8.77 10.97 -4.53
N ASP A 308 9.09 9.95 -3.73
CA ASP A 308 8.17 9.00 -3.09
C ASP A 308 6.93 9.66 -2.43
N ASP A 309 6.93 10.98 -2.24
CA ASP A 309 5.91 11.74 -1.54
C ASP A 309 4.66 12.07 -2.38
N VAL A 310 4.72 12.12 -3.72
CA VAL A 310 3.52 12.41 -4.55
C VAL A 310 2.66 11.17 -4.83
N LEU A 311 3.24 9.96 -4.70
CA LEU A 311 2.53 8.68 -4.83
C LEU A 311 2.33 7.95 -3.50
N GLY A 312 2.78 8.51 -2.37
CA GLY A 312 2.60 7.91 -1.05
C GLY A 312 3.39 6.61 -0.83
N LEU A 313 4.46 6.38 -1.59
CA LEU A 313 5.25 5.15 -1.58
C LEU A 313 6.64 5.39 -0.97
N ARG A 314 6.70 5.79 0.30
CA ARG A 314 7.97 5.88 1.01
C ARG A 314 8.70 4.53 1.06
N GLY A 315 9.93 4.50 0.56
CA GLY A 315 11.01 3.74 1.19
C GLY A 315 11.34 2.38 0.59
N VAL A 316 11.03 2.12 -0.67
CA VAL A 316 11.52 0.90 -1.33
C VAL A 316 12.07 1.21 -2.73
N PRO A 317 13.40 1.15 -2.93
CA PRO A 317 13.99 1.12 -4.26
C PRO A 317 13.30 0.01 -5.08
N GLY A 318 12.67 0.36 -6.20
CA GLY A 318 11.97 -0.59 -7.08
C GLY A 318 10.45 -0.66 -6.94
N ALA A 319 9.78 0.34 -6.35
CA ALA A 319 8.31 0.41 -6.33
C ALA A 319 7.70 0.44 -7.75
N VAL A 320 8.30 1.20 -8.67
CA VAL A 320 7.92 1.26 -10.10
C VAL A 320 8.12 -0.10 -10.80
N GLU A 321 9.19 -0.84 -10.46
CA GLU A 321 9.43 -2.19 -10.98
C GLU A 321 8.44 -3.24 -10.43
N ARG A 322 7.91 -3.05 -9.22
CA ARG A 322 6.90 -3.92 -8.63
C ARG A 322 5.51 -3.70 -9.23
N GLU A 323 5.19 -2.45 -9.61
CA GLU A 323 3.95 -2.13 -10.31
C GLU A 323 3.95 -2.65 -11.76
N ALA A 324 5.09 -2.56 -12.44
CA ALA A 324 5.32 -3.18 -13.75
C ALA A 324 5.24 -4.73 -13.72
N ARG A 325 5.41 -5.37 -12.55
CA ARG A 325 5.20 -6.81 -12.37
C ARG A 325 3.74 -7.20 -12.07
N LYS A 326 2.92 -6.27 -11.57
CA LYS A 326 1.50 -6.52 -11.24
C LYS A 326 0.60 -6.56 -12.48
N HIS A 327 0.92 -5.78 -13.49
CA HIS A 327 0.32 -5.88 -14.81
C HIS A 327 1.34 -6.54 -15.74
N LYS A 328 1.02 -7.65 -16.39
CA LYS A 328 1.89 -8.37 -17.36
C LYS A 328 2.21 -7.52 -18.61
N ARG A 329 2.71 -6.30 -18.43
CA ARG A 329 3.19 -5.39 -19.47
C ARG A 329 4.71 -5.45 -19.45
N LYS A 330 5.29 -5.52 -20.64
CA LYS A 330 6.73 -5.50 -20.85
C LYS A 330 7.32 -4.30 -20.08
N PRO A 331 8.37 -4.46 -19.25
CA PRO A 331 8.94 -3.35 -18.51
C PRO A 331 9.34 -2.24 -19.49
N PRO A 332 9.07 -0.95 -19.17
CA PRO A 332 9.56 0.14 -20.00
C PRO A 332 11.09 0.06 -20.07
N PRO A 333 11.70 0.40 -21.22
CA PRO A 333 13.16 0.35 -21.37
C PRO A 333 13.84 1.15 -20.24
N PRO A 334 14.96 0.65 -19.69
CA PRO A 334 15.63 1.29 -18.56
C PRO A 334 16.23 2.61 -19.03
N GLY A 335 15.68 3.76 -18.61
CA GLY A 335 16.30 5.02 -19.01
C GLY A 335 15.60 6.33 -18.68
N SER A 336 14.29 6.42 -18.45
CA SER A 336 13.73 7.71 -18.02
C SER A 336 12.68 7.51 -16.97
N LEU A 337 12.95 8.02 -15.78
CA LEU A 337 12.05 7.97 -14.63
C LEU A 337 10.80 8.85 -14.80
N LEU A 338 10.72 9.61 -15.92
CA LEU A 338 9.51 10.26 -16.43
C LEU A 338 9.11 9.77 -17.84
N GLY A 339 9.71 8.72 -18.36
CA GLY A 339 9.42 8.24 -19.72
C GLY A 339 9.82 9.18 -20.86
N VAL A 340 10.58 10.25 -20.60
CA VAL A 340 11.19 11.16 -21.60
C VAL A 340 12.72 11.21 -21.43
N ASP A 341 13.48 10.76 -22.43
CA ASP A 341 14.94 10.68 -22.42
C ASP A 341 15.58 11.61 -23.47
N LEU A 342 15.74 12.89 -23.16
CA LEU A 342 16.39 13.81 -24.11
C LEU A 342 17.90 13.56 -24.29
N LEU A 343 18.56 12.89 -23.33
CA LEU A 343 20.00 12.68 -23.36
C LEU A 343 20.38 11.51 -24.28
N CYS A 344 19.90 10.32 -23.97
CA CYS A 344 20.23 9.11 -24.72
C CYS A 344 19.43 9.04 -26.02
N GLU A 345 18.13 9.30 -25.94
CA GLU A 345 17.22 9.12 -27.07
C GLU A 345 17.12 10.38 -27.93
N GLY A 346 17.25 11.57 -27.33
CA GLY A 346 17.32 12.84 -28.07
C GLY A 346 18.69 13.10 -28.71
N VAL A 347 19.74 13.26 -27.89
CA VAL A 347 21.08 13.66 -28.36
C VAL A 347 21.91 12.47 -28.85
N TRP A 348 22.17 11.51 -27.96
CA TRP A 348 23.16 10.45 -28.22
C TRP A 348 22.75 9.55 -29.38
N ARG A 349 21.49 9.12 -29.44
CA ARG A 349 20.94 8.33 -30.55
C ARG A 349 21.18 9.01 -31.89
N ARG A 350 20.97 10.33 -31.99
CA ARG A 350 21.13 11.11 -33.23
C ARG A 350 22.59 11.23 -33.63
N VAL A 351 23.50 11.41 -32.67
CA VAL A 351 24.95 11.40 -32.93
C VAL A 351 25.42 10.02 -33.40
N CYS A 352 24.99 8.94 -32.73
CA CYS A 352 25.31 7.58 -33.15
C CYS A 352 24.76 7.27 -34.54
N ALA A 353 23.51 7.65 -34.82
CA ALA A 353 22.92 7.48 -36.15
C ALA A 353 23.73 8.23 -37.21
N ALA A 354 24.16 9.48 -36.94
CA ALA A 354 25.01 10.21 -37.85
C ALA A 354 26.35 9.51 -38.11
N LEU A 355 26.97 8.91 -37.10
CA LEU A 355 28.24 8.19 -37.25
C LEU A 355 28.09 6.84 -37.97
N LEU A 356 27.03 6.08 -37.65
CA LEU A 356 26.83 4.72 -38.15
C LEU A 356 26.12 4.65 -39.51
N GLU A 357 25.16 5.54 -39.75
CA GLU A 357 24.27 5.48 -40.91
C GLU A 357 24.74 6.38 -42.06
N THR A 358 25.63 7.34 -41.80
CA THR A 358 26.19 8.21 -42.85
C THR A 358 27.28 7.47 -43.63
N PRO A 359 27.07 7.13 -44.92
CA PRO A 359 28.03 6.34 -45.69
C PRO A 359 29.36 7.07 -45.88
N GLU A 360 29.36 8.39 -45.88
CA GLU A 360 30.58 9.20 -45.99
C GLU A 360 31.54 9.05 -44.80
N LEU A 361 31.03 8.60 -43.64
CA LEU A 361 31.79 8.41 -42.41
C LEU A 361 32.14 6.94 -42.17
N SER A 362 31.82 6.02 -43.09
CA SER A 362 32.10 4.59 -42.91
C SER A 362 33.58 4.31 -42.67
N GLY A 363 34.46 5.10 -43.30
CA GLY A 363 35.90 5.01 -43.13
C GLY A 363 36.38 5.35 -41.73
N LEU A 364 35.56 5.98 -40.88
CA LEU A 364 35.90 6.21 -39.47
C LEU A 364 36.27 4.91 -38.74
N PHE A 365 35.62 3.81 -39.09
CA PHE A 365 35.76 2.52 -38.43
C PHE A 365 36.84 1.63 -39.04
N ASP A 366 37.59 2.09 -40.04
CA ASP A 366 38.67 1.26 -40.58
C ASP A 366 39.83 1.20 -39.58
N LEU A 367 40.20 0.00 -39.18
CA LEU A 367 41.26 -0.24 -38.20
C LEU A 367 42.68 -0.25 -38.81
N GLY A 368 42.84 0.13 -40.08
CA GLY A 368 44.15 0.06 -40.76
C GLY A 368 45.27 0.90 -40.14
N ASP A 369 44.93 1.87 -39.29
CA ASP A 369 45.84 2.63 -38.45
C ASP A 369 45.34 2.53 -37.00
N ALA A 370 46.09 1.80 -36.16
CA ALA A 370 45.76 1.59 -34.75
C ALA A 370 45.73 2.92 -33.98
N ASP A 371 46.65 3.85 -34.26
CA ASP A 371 46.69 5.14 -33.55
C ASP A 371 45.49 6.01 -33.92
N ALA A 372 45.05 5.97 -35.18
CA ALA A 372 43.82 6.66 -35.60
C ALA A 372 42.57 6.05 -34.97
N ALA A 373 42.49 4.72 -34.89
CA ALA A 373 41.40 4.01 -34.23
C ALA A 373 41.33 4.34 -32.73
N HIS A 374 42.47 4.32 -32.03
CA HIS A 374 42.57 4.71 -30.63
C HIS A 374 42.07 6.13 -30.39
N ARG A 375 42.58 7.11 -31.17
CA ARG A 375 42.15 8.51 -31.06
C ARG A 375 40.64 8.67 -31.27
N ALA A 376 40.05 7.91 -32.19
CA ALA A 376 38.63 7.99 -32.50
C ALA A 376 37.75 7.39 -31.38
N VAL A 377 38.13 6.24 -30.83
CA VAL A 377 37.45 5.61 -29.69
C VAL A 377 37.57 6.49 -28.44
N ALA A 378 38.79 6.94 -28.12
CA ALA A 378 39.05 7.83 -26.98
C ALA A 378 38.28 9.16 -27.08
N ALA A 379 38.18 9.74 -28.29
CA ALA A 379 37.37 10.93 -28.53
C ALA A 379 35.87 10.69 -28.30
N THR A 380 35.37 9.51 -28.67
CA THR A 380 33.97 9.11 -28.47
C THR A 380 33.66 8.94 -26.98
N ASP A 381 34.56 8.34 -26.21
CA ASP A 381 34.39 8.22 -24.76
C ASP A 381 34.49 9.58 -24.05
N SER A 382 35.43 10.43 -24.45
CA SER A 382 35.52 11.80 -23.95
C SER A 382 34.24 12.60 -24.23
N PHE A 383 33.67 12.43 -25.43
CA PHE A 383 32.40 13.06 -25.79
C PHE A 383 31.23 12.59 -24.91
N ARG A 384 31.13 11.28 -24.65
CA ARG A 384 30.09 10.72 -23.74
C ARG A 384 30.21 11.27 -22.32
N GLU A 385 31.42 11.35 -21.79
CA GLU A 385 31.66 11.94 -20.47
C GLU A 385 31.32 13.43 -20.46
N GLY A 386 31.62 14.17 -21.55
CA GLY A 386 31.21 15.56 -21.73
C GLY A 386 29.69 15.75 -21.75
N LEU A 387 28.96 14.89 -22.46
CA LEU A 387 27.49 14.90 -22.48
C LEU A 387 26.90 14.65 -21.09
N ALA A 388 27.45 13.67 -20.37
CA ALA A 388 27.02 13.38 -19.00
C ALA A 388 27.30 14.55 -18.06
N ALA A 389 28.44 15.23 -18.21
CA ALA A 389 28.79 16.41 -17.43
C ALA A 389 27.85 17.60 -17.69
N ILE A 390 27.43 17.81 -18.95
CA ILE A 390 26.43 18.85 -19.29
C ILE A 390 25.08 18.54 -18.64
N ALA A 391 24.63 17.28 -18.74
CA ALA A 391 23.34 16.83 -18.22
C ALA A 391 23.30 16.83 -16.68
N GLY A 392 24.42 16.54 -16.01
CA GLY A 392 24.55 16.54 -14.56
C GLY A 392 25.21 17.79 -13.96
N ARG A 393 25.39 18.88 -14.72
CA ARG A 393 26.12 20.07 -14.25
C ARG A 393 25.50 20.61 -12.96
N GLY A 394 26.29 20.62 -11.88
CA GLY A 394 25.88 21.06 -10.55
C GLY A 394 25.42 19.93 -9.60
N ASP A 395 25.30 18.70 -10.09
CA ASP A 395 24.86 17.52 -9.32
C ASP A 395 25.63 16.26 -9.75
N ARG A 396 26.57 15.84 -8.89
CA ARG A 396 27.45 14.68 -9.15
C ARG A 396 26.68 13.37 -9.30
N ASP A 397 25.54 13.22 -8.63
CA ASP A 397 24.77 12.00 -8.74
C ASP A 397 23.95 11.97 -10.04
N ALA A 398 23.47 13.13 -10.52
CA ALA A 398 22.81 13.23 -11.82
C ALA A 398 23.80 12.92 -12.94
N GLU A 399 25.03 13.42 -12.82
CA GLU A 399 26.13 13.10 -13.73
C GLU A 399 26.44 11.59 -13.73
N ARG A 400 26.57 10.95 -12.56
CA ARG A 400 26.74 9.49 -12.47
C ARG A 400 25.59 8.70 -13.08
N HIS A 401 24.36 9.20 -12.93
CA HIS A 401 23.18 8.58 -13.52
C HIS A 401 23.21 8.66 -15.05
N ALA A 402 23.48 9.86 -15.60
CA ALA A 402 23.65 10.11 -17.03
C ALA A 402 24.76 9.21 -17.63
N ARG A 403 25.92 9.11 -16.98
CA ARG A 403 27.03 8.24 -17.43
C ARG A 403 26.61 6.77 -17.54
N ARG A 404 25.89 6.25 -16.53
CA ARG A 404 25.41 4.86 -16.53
C ARG A 404 24.42 4.60 -17.66
N ARG A 405 23.52 5.54 -17.93
CA ARG A 405 22.53 5.43 -19.01
C ARG A 405 23.17 5.47 -20.39
N LEU A 406 24.08 6.42 -20.62
CA LEU A 406 24.85 6.48 -21.86
C LEU A 406 25.68 5.20 -22.09
N ARG A 407 26.23 4.58 -21.04
CA ARG A 407 26.92 3.28 -21.14
C ARG A 407 25.98 2.12 -21.45
N GLY A 408 24.81 2.07 -20.81
CA GLY A 408 23.85 0.98 -21.00
C GLY A 408 22.96 1.09 -22.25
N HIS A 409 23.09 2.17 -23.04
CA HIS A 409 22.19 2.44 -24.16
C HIS A 409 22.47 1.53 -25.37
N ALA A 410 21.42 1.12 -26.09
CA ALA A 410 21.52 0.17 -27.20
C ALA A 410 22.42 0.69 -28.34
N LYS A 411 22.34 1.99 -28.67
CA LYS A 411 23.21 2.60 -29.69
C LYS A 411 24.69 2.65 -29.29
N THR A 412 24.98 2.66 -27.98
CA THR A 412 26.36 2.56 -27.49
C THR A 412 26.92 1.19 -27.78
N ALA A 413 26.15 0.13 -27.48
CA ALA A 413 26.54 -1.24 -27.79
C ALA A 413 26.72 -1.46 -29.30
N GLU A 414 25.85 -0.90 -30.13
CA GLU A 414 25.97 -0.96 -31.60
C GLU A 414 27.26 -0.26 -32.09
N LEU A 415 27.57 0.91 -31.53
CA LEU A 415 28.80 1.64 -31.84
C LEU A 415 30.06 0.89 -31.38
N GLU A 416 30.05 0.34 -30.17
CA GLU A 416 31.13 -0.48 -29.62
C GLU A 416 31.40 -1.75 -30.45
N GLN A 417 30.34 -2.41 -30.94
CA GLN A 417 30.47 -3.52 -31.87
C GLN A 417 31.11 -3.09 -33.19
N ARG A 418 30.80 -1.89 -33.68
CA ARG A 418 31.32 -1.39 -34.95
C ARG A 418 32.82 -1.06 -34.90
N TRP A 419 33.32 -0.64 -33.74
CA TRP A 419 34.76 -0.42 -33.53
C TRP A 419 35.59 -1.69 -33.64
N ASN A 420 34.99 -2.87 -33.44
CA ASN A 420 35.68 -4.16 -33.50
C ASN A 420 37.00 -4.17 -32.70
N LEU A 421 36.90 -3.78 -31.42
CA LEU A 421 38.03 -3.64 -30.52
C LEU A 421 38.96 -4.88 -30.43
N PRO A 422 38.50 -6.14 -30.60
CA PRO A 422 39.40 -7.28 -30.68
C PRO A 422 40.45 -7.15 -31.80
N VAL A 423 40.05 -6.68 -32.99
CA VAL A 423 40.99 -6.49 -34.11
C VAL A 423 41.97 -5.36 -33.82
N TYR A 424 41.54 -4.31 -33.12
CA TYR A 424 42.46 -3.26 -32.65
C TYR A 424 43.54 -3.83 -31.72
N VAL A 425 43.17 -4.69 -30.77
CA VAL A 425 44.14 -5.33 -29.87
C VAL A 425 45.13 -6.19 -30.63
N GLU A 426 44.70 -6.95 -31.63
CA GLU A 426 45.60 -7.76 -32.47
C GLU A 426 46.59 -6.92 -33.28
N LEU A 427 46.15 -5.77 -33.79
CA LEU A 427 47.05 -4.85 -34.51
C LEU A 427 48.12 -4.27 -33.57
N VAL A 428 47.71 -3.83 -32.38
CA VAL A 428 48.66 -3.32 -31.38
C VAL A 428 49.61 -4.44 -30.90
N ARG A 429 49.11 -5.67 -30.74
CA ARG A 429 49.92 -6.85 -30.43
C ARG A 429 50.96 -7.10 -31.52
N ALA A 430 50.56 -7.09 -32.79
CA ALA A 430 51.47 -7.28 -33.92
C ALA A 430 52.56 -6.19 -33.98
N ASP A 431 52.19 -4.92 -33.79
CA ASP A 431 53.13 -3.80 -33.75
C ASP A 431 54.18 -3.96 -32.63
N LEU A 432 53.74 -4.35 -31.43
CA LEU A 432 54.61 -4.51 -30.27
C LEU A 432 55.54 -5.72 -30.40
N ILE A 433 55.02 -6.85 -30.86
CA ILE A 433 55.83 -8.05 -31.14
C ILE A 433 56.87 -7.75 -32.21
N GLN A 434 56.48 -7.09 -33.30
CA GLN A 434 57.42 -6.70 -34.36
C GLN A 434 58.53 -5.78 -33.86
N ALA A 435 58.23 -4.85 -32.95
CA ALA A 435 59.23 -3.98 -32.35
C ALA A 435 60.21 -4.76 -31.44
N VAL A 436 59.72 -5.76 -30.70
CA VAL A 436 60.55 -6.64 -29.85
C VAL A 436 61.41 -7.57 -30.72
N ASP A 437 60.84 -8.22 -31.72
CA ASP A 437 61.54 -9.10 -32.66
C ASP A 437 62.64 -8.35 -33.42
N GLY A 438 62.37 -7.10 -33.80
CA GLY A 438 63.35 -6.23 -34.44
C GLY A 438 64.55 -5.92 -33.55
N ALA A 439 64.32 -5.66 -32.25
CA ALA A 439 65.38 -5.41 -31.28
C ALA A 439 66.19 -6.68 -30.97
N LEU A 440 65.53 -7.84 -30.91
CA LEU A 440 66.18 -9.13 -30.77
C LEU A 440 67.07 -9.47 -31.97
N ALA A 441 66.62 -9.13 -33.18
CA ALA A 441 67.36 -9.36 -34.42
C ALA A 441 68.58 -8.43 -34.59
N SER A 442 68.62 -7.27 -33.92
CA SER A 442 69.72 -6.31 -34.00
C SER A 442 70.89 -6.58 -33.04
N GLU A 443 70.88 -7.70 -32.30
CA GLU A 443 71.88 -8.07 -31.27
C GLU A 443 72.08 -7.01 -30.15
N GLU A 444 71.14 -6.06 -30.02
CA GLU A 444 71.11 -5.12 -28.89
C GLU A 444 70.52 -5.81 -27.64
N ASP A 445 70.79 -5.26 -26.45
CA ASP A 445 70.16 -5.73 -25.22
C ASP A 445 68.62 -5.63 -25.37
N ALA A 446 67.94 -6.77 -25.38
CA ALA A 446 66.50 -6.86 -25.64
C ALA A 446 65.65 -6.48 -24.42
N ALA A 447 66.24 -6.45 -23.22
CA ALA A 447 65.55 -6.07 -21.99
C ALA A 447 64.88 -4.68 -22.05
N PRO A 448 65.55 -3.60 -22.49
CA PRO A 448 64.91 -2.29 -22.66
C PRO A 448 63.80 -2.28 -23.72
N ALA A 449 63.90 -3.11 -24.78
CA ALA A 449 62.86 -3.20 -25.80
C ALA A 449 61.60 -3.90 -25.27
N LEU A 450 61.75 -4.98 -24.49
CA LEU A 450 60.67 -5.69 -23.80
C LEU A 450 59.99 -4.80 -22.75
N ILE A 451 60.76 -4.13 -21.89
CA ILE A 451 60.23 -3.19 -20.90
C ILE A 451 59.47 -2.06 -21.61
N GLY A 452 60.05 -1.48 -22.66
CA GLY A 452 59.39 -0.44 -23.44
C GLY A 452 58.14 -0.91 -24.19
N ALA A 453 58.03 -2.20 -24.54
CA ALA A 453 56.83 -2.77 -25.15
C ALA A 453 55.71 -2.96 -24.10
N VAL A 454 56.06 -3.44 -22.91
CA VAL A 454 55.13 -3.57 -21.78
C VAL A 454 54.63 -2.18 -21.33
N GLU A 455 55.50 -1.17 -21.25
CA GLU A 455 55.10 0.21 -20.94
C GLU A 455 54.15 0.78 -22.00
N ARG A 456 54.39 0.47 -23.28
CA ARG A 456 53.53 0.89 -24.40
C ARG A 456 52.14 0.27 -24.37
N CYS A 457 51.94 -0.93 -23.78
CA CYS A 457 50.60 -1.50 -23.55
C CYS A 457 49.72 -0.61 -22.65
N TRP A 458 50.34 0.17 -21.75
CA TRP A 458 49.65 1.01 -20.77
C TRP A 458 49.75 2.50 -21.10
N ALA A 459 50.37 2.86 -22.22
CA ALA A 459 50.51 4.24 -22.64
C ALA A 459 49.14 4.83 -22.99
N GLY A 460 48.88 6.09 -22.61
CA GLY A 460 47.56 6.72 -22.77
C GLY A 460 47.14 6.95 -24.24
N ASP A 461 48.07 6.81 -25.18
CA ASP A 461 47.89 6.87 -26.63
C ASP A 461 47.62 5.49 -27.27
N ARG A 462 47.62 4.41 -26.49
CA ARG A 462 47.34 3.03 -26.94
C ARG A 462 46.32 2.29 -26.05
N PHE A 463 46.25 2.62 -24.77
CA PHE A 463 45.40 1.94 -23.80
C PHE A 463 43.93 2.38 -23.88
N LEU A 464 43.04 1.43 -24.14
CA LEU A 464 41.59 1.63 -24.08
C LEU A 464 40.99 0.87 -22.90
N PRO A 465 40.26 1.54 -21.98
CA PRO A 465 39.66 0.88 -20.82
C PRO A 465 38.73 -0.30 -21.18
N ALA A 466 38.05 -0.22 -22.33
CA ALA A 466 37.13 -1.26 -22.80
C ALA A 466 37.81 -2.61 -23.12
N VAL A 467 39.13 -2.61 -23.37
CA VAL A 467 39.93 -3.81 -23.65
C VAL A 467 41.07 -3.98 -22.65
N GLY A 468 40.93 -3.41 -21.45
CA GLY A 468 41.99 -3.42 -20.43
C GLY A 468 42.46 -4.83 -20.04
N ASP A 469 41.54 -5.79 -19.98
CA ASP A 469 41.89 -7.20 -19.69
C ASP A 469 42.76 -7.82 -20.78
N ALA A 470 42.50 -7.48 -22.05
CA ALA A 470 43.27 -7.98 -23.19
C ALA A 470 44.67 -7.35 -23.24
N PHE A 471 44.79 -6.06 -22.94
CA PHE A 471 46.09 -5.40 -22.76
C PHE A 471 46.86 -5.95 -21.56
N GLY A 472 46.18 -6.30 -20.47
CA GLY A 472 46.76 -6.98 -19.32
C GLY A 472 47.33 -8.35 -19.67
N ALA A 473 46.59 -9.15 -20.44
CA ALA A 473 47.06 -10.44 -20.95
C ALA A 473 48.27 -10.28 -21.88
N LEU A 474 48.23 -9.30 -22.79
CA LEU A 474 49.34 -8.99 -23.71
C LEU A 474 50.60 -8.55 -22.96
N ALA A 475 50.47 -7.69 -21.95
CA ALA A 475 51.60 -7.26 -21.13
C ALA A 475 52.25 -8.45 -20.37
N LEU A 476 51.44 -9.40 -19.90
CA LEU A 476 51.93 -10.63 -19.27
C LEU A 476 52.61 -11.57 -20.28
N GLU A 477 52.07 -11.69 -21.49
CA GLU A 477 52.65 -12.46 -22.58
C GLU A 477 54.05 -11.90 -22.95
N LEU A 478 54.15 -10.59 -23.13
CA LEU A 478 55.42 -9.91 -23.44
C LEU A 478 56.44 -10.02 -22.31
N ALA A 479 56.01 -10.10 -21.05
CA ALA A 479 56.91 -10.27 -19.91
C ALA A 479 57.40 -11.71 -19.71
N GLN A 480 56.78 -12.69 -20.39
CA GLN A 480 57.18 -14.11 -20.38
C GLN A 480 58.14 -14.47 -21.53
N HIS A 481 58.19 -13.63 -22.56
CA HIS A 481 59.20 -13.65 -23.61
C HIS A 481 60.54 -13.10 -23.09
#